data_AF-A0A8J5Q7L0-F1
#
_entry.id   AF-A0A8J5Q7L0-F1
#
_cell.length_a   1.000
_cell.length_b   1.000
_cell.length_c   1.000
_cell.angle_alpha   90.00
_cell.angle_beta   90.00
_cell.angle_gamma   90.00
#
_symmetry.space_group_name_H-M   'P 1'
#
loop_
_entity.id
_entity.type
_entity.pdbx_description
1 polymer ?
#
loop_
_entity_poly.entity_id
_entity_poly.type
_entity_poly.pdbx_seq_one_letter_code
_entity_poly.pdbx_strand_id
1 'polypeptide(L)'
;MNASLVLVRATTVAFRYSAVRRLFRLDTPGQEASVVLAHPTAQISLYPLLAKTYRLHYSVERMGDIYNRTRPDVENNGDLTAIADLLSLSSVYRAYSRWHRDLSTIRGWAGSGGGSGLVGLNTDDLAKPPVGGDNWMITGHTG
;
A
#
# COMPACT_ATOMS: atom_id res chain seq x y z
N MET A 1 7.46 -8.29 4.53
CA MET A 1 6.05 -8.42 4.95
C MET A 1 5.44 -7.17 5.59
N ASN A 2 6.20 -6.21 6.14
CA ASN A 2 5.61 -5.03 6.82
C ASN A 2 4.96 -3.98 5.90
N ALA A 3 5.36 -3.93 4.64
CA ALA A 3 4.95 -2.91 3.68
C ALA A 3 3.45 -2.77 3.42
N SER A 4 2.78 -3.88 3.12
CA SER A 4 1.34 -3.91 2.83
C SER A 4 0.53 -3.60 4.08
N LEU A 5 0.97 -4.08 5.25
CA LEU A 5 0.31 -3.83 6.53
C LEU A 5 0.35 -2.34 6.91
N VAL A 6 1.48 -1.68 6.66
CA VAL A 6 1.63 -0.22 6.87
C VAL A 6 0.65 0.55 6.00
N LEU A 7 0.55 0.18 4.70
CA LEU A 7 -0.41 0.81 3.80
C LEU A 7 -1.87 0.56 4.22
N VAL A 8 -2.22 -0.68 4.60
CA VAL A 8 -3.57 -1.01 5.11
C VAL A 8 -3.93 -0.16 6.33
N ARG A 9 -3.02 -0.04 7.30
CA ARG A 9 -3.23 0.76 8.51
C ARG A 9 -3.39 2.24 8.18
N ALA A 10 -2.49 2.78 7.36
CA ALA A 10 -2.53 4.17 6.95
C ALA A 10 -3.82 4.50 6.18
N THR A 11 -4.20 3.68 5.21
CA THR A 11 -5.45 3.84 4.44
C THR A 11 -6.67 3.75 5.36
N THR A 12 -6.70 2.82 6.32
CA THR A 12 -7.81 2.68 7.28
C THR A 12 -7.99 3.92 8.15
N VAL A 13 -6.89 4.46 8.69
CA VAL A 13 -6.93 5.70 9.49
C VAL A 13 -7.40 6.87 8.64
N ALA A 14 -6.87 7.01 7.43
CA ALA A 14 -7.27 8.07 6.49
C ALA A 14 -8.78 8.02 6.20
N PHE A 15 -9.29 6.82 5.88
CA PHE A 15 -10.68 6.64 5.51
C PHE A 15 -11.64 6.91 6.67
N ARG A 16 -11.31 6.41 7.87
CA ARG A 16 -12.08 6.68 9.10
C ARG A 16 -12.07 8.16 9.44
N TYR A 17 -10.90 8.79 9.34
CA TYR A 17 -10.76 10.21 9.60
C TYR A 17 -11.58 11.05 8.62
N SER A 18 -11.49 10.75 7.32
CA SER A 18 -12.26 11.44 6.28
C SER A 18 -13.75 11.18 6.37
N ALA A 19 -14.20 10.07 6.98
CA ALA A 19 -15.61 9.77 7.22
C ALA A 19 -16.21 10.47 8.46
N VAL A 20 -15.37 10.96 9.38
CA VAL A 20 -15.81 11.68 10.58
C VAL A 20 -15.58 13.19 10.43
N ARG A 21 -14.47 13.59 9.81
CA ARG A 21 -14.14 15.00 9.65
C ARG A 21 -15.14 15.66 8.70
N ARG A 22 -15.77 16.73 9.19
CA ARG A 22 -16.65 17.59 8.41
C ARG A 22 -15.88 18.85 8.03
N LEU A 23 -15.81 19.13 6.73
CA LEU A 23 -15.16 20.30 6.17
C LEU A 23 -16.04 20.76 5.01
N PHE A 24 -16.05 22.06 4.73
CA PHE A 24 -16.94 22.71 3.77
C PHE A 24 -18.37 22.85 4.30
N ARG A 25 -18.68 24.06 4.75
CA ARG A 25 -20.06 24.55 4.86
C ARG A 25 -20.40 25.10 3.47
N LEU A 26 -21.45 24.59 2.84
CA LEU A 26 -22.01 25.27 1.67
C LEU A 26 -22.59 26.60 2.17
N ASP A 27 -22.43 27.69 1.41
CA ASP A 27 -22.82 29.06 1.80
C ASP A 27 -24.34 29.25 2.04
N THR A 28 -25.10 28.16 2.11
CA THR A 28 -26.50 28.14 2.46
C THR A 28 -26.68 28.18 3.98
N PRO A 29 -27.32 29.22 4.54
CA PRO A 29 -27.63 29.26 5.96
C PRO A 29 -28.54 28.07 6.32
N GLY A 30 -28.10 27.25 7.27
CA GLY A 30 -28.82 26.06 7.76
C GLY A 30 -28.27 24.71 7.32
N GLN A 31 -27.32 24.65 6.38
CA GLN A 31 -26.66 23.38 6.05
C GLN A 31 -25.53 23.04 7.03
N GLU A 32 -25.57 21.81 7.55
CA GLU A 32 -24.44 21.22 8.29
C GLU A 32 -23.25 21.00 7.36
N ALA A 33 -22.03 21.14 7.88
CA ALA A 33 -20.82 20.87 7.11
C ALA A 33 -20.82 19.42 6.60
N SER A 34 -20.53 19.24 5.32
CA SER A 34 -20.45 17.91 4.70
C SER A 34 -19.23 17.16 5.22
N VAL A 35 -19.32 15.84 5.22
CA VAL A 35 -18.17 14.99 5.55
C VAL A 35 -17.13 15.09 4.43
N VAL A 36 -15.84 15.14 4.77
CA VAL A 36 -14.73 15.23 3.79
C VAL A 36 -14.81 14.11 2.74
N LEU A 37 -15.16 12.89 3.13
CA LEU A 37 -15.31 11.76 2.22
C LEU A 37 -16.44 11.94 1.17
N ALA A 38 -17.42 12.80 1.44
CA ALA A 38 -18.50 13.09 0.49
C ALA A 38 -18.02 13.96 -0.68
N HIS A 39 -16.88 14.64 -0.55
CA HIS A 39 -16.36 15.50 -1.60
C HIS A 39 -15.67 14.71 -2.72
N PRO A 40 -15.95 15.00 -4.01
CA PRO A 40 -15.35 14.31 -5.16
C PRO A 40 -13.81 14.36 -5.17
N THR A 41 -13.21 15.47 -4.72
CA THR A 41 -11.75 15.64 -4.63
C THR A 41 -11.11 14.66 -3.64
N ALA A 42 -11.78 14.41 -2.51
CA ALA A 42 -11.36 13.40 -1.53
C ALA A 42 -11.52 11.99 -2.08
N GLN A 43 -12.63 11.72 -2.78
CA GLN A 43 -12.91 10.41 -3.37
C GLN A 43 -11.90 10.01 -4.44
N ILE A 44 -11.56 10.92 -5.36
CA ILE A 44 -10.56 10.68 -6.42
C ILE A 44 -9.17 10.39 -5.84
N SER A 45 -8.88 10.91 -4.65
CA SER A 45 -7.60 10.66 -3.96
C SER A 45 -7.61 9.36 -3.13
N LEU A 46 -8.69 9.12 -2.37
CA LEU A 46 -8.76 8.04 -1.38
C LEU A 46 -9.17 6.68 -1.97
N TYR A 47 -10.08 6.64 -2.93
CA TYR A 47 -10.53 5.36 -3.52
C TYR A 47 -9.43 4.61 -4.28
N PRO A 48 -8.54 5.27 -5.05
CA PRO A 48 -7.41 4.58 -5.67
C PRO A 48 -6.42 4.01 -4.65
N LEU A 49 -6.24 4.66 -3.49
CA LEU A 49 -5.39 4.14 -2.42
C LEU A 49 -5.99 2.86 -1.81
N LEU A 50 -7.31 2.82 -1.63
CA LEU A 50 -8.02 1.61 -1.20
C LEU A 50 -7.85 0.48 -2.22
N ALA A 51 -8.11 0.75 -3.50
CA ALA A 51 -7.96 -0.23 -4.58
C ALA A 51 -6.54 -0.80 -4.67
N LYS A 52 -5.51 0.07 -4.58
CA LYS A 52 -4.10 -0.33 -4.54
C LYS A 52 -3.81 -1.25 -3.34
N THR A 53 -4.35 -0.92 -2.18
CA THR A 53 -4.16 -1.72 -0.96
C THR A 53 -4.67 -3.14 -1.13
N TYR A 54 -5.89 -3.30 -1.67
CA TYR A 54 -6.46 -4.62 -1.96
C TYR A 54 -5.68 -5.38 -3.02
N ARG A 55 -5.31 -4.72 -4.12
CA ARG A 55 -4.50 -5.34 -5.19
C ARG A 55 -3.18 -5.88 -4.63
N LEU A 56 -2.49 -5.10 -3.81
CA LEU A 56 -1.24 -5.51 -3.18
C LEU A 56 -1.46 -6.68 -2.21
N HIS A 57 -2.53 -6.64 -1.41
CA HIS A 57 -2.86 -7.72 -0.48
C HIS A 57 -3.07 -9.06 -1.20
N TYR A 58 -3.95 -9.10 -2.19
CA TYR A 58 -4.25 -10.32 -2.95
C TYR A 58 -3.05 -10.79 -3.79
N SER A 59 -2.17 -9.88 -4.23
CA SER A 59 -0.96 -10.26 -4.95
C SER A 59 0.02 -11.06 -4.07
N VAL A 60 0.15 -10.70 -2.79
CA VAL A 60 0.99 -11.43 -1.82
C VAL A 60 0.37 -12.78 -1.47
N GLU A 61 -0.94 -12.81 -1.27
CA GLU A 61 -1.68 -14.05 -1.00
C GLU A 61 -1.49 -15.05 -2.15
N ARG A 62 -1.68 -14.58 -3.39
CA ARG A 62 -1.47 -15.40 -4.59
C ARG A 62 -0.03 -15.92 -4.71
N MET A 63 0.97 -15.12 -4.33
CA MET A 63 2.37 -15.57 -4.25
C MET A 63 2.57 -16.67 -3.24
N GLY A 64 1.95 -16.57 -2.08
CA GLY A 64 1.97 -17.61 -1.05
C GLY A 64 1.39 -18.91 -1.56
N ASP A 65 0.28 -18.85 -2.30
CA ASP A 65 -0.34 -20.02 -2.92
C ASP A 65 0.57 -20.68 -3.95
N ILE A 66 1.25 -19.88 -4.79
CA ILE A 66 2.21 -20.40 -5.78
C ILE A 66 3.35 -21.10 -5.03
N TYR A 67 3.92 -20.47 -4.02
CA TYR A 67 4.99 -21.08 -3.20
C TYR A 67 4.58 -22.43 -2.60
N ASN A 68 3.39 -22.48 -1.99
CA ASN A 68 2.89 -23.70 -1.35
C ASN A 68 2.63 -24.82 -2.37
N ARG A 69 2.24 -24.48 -3.60
CA ARG A 69 2.05 -25.46 -4.68
C ARG A 69 3.37 -25.96 -5.24
N THR A 70 4.38 -25.11 -5.35
CA THR A 70 5.68 -25.47 -5.91
C THR A 70 6.57 -26.26 -4.94
N ARG A 71 6.36 -26.10 -3.62
CA ARG A 71 7.11 -26.83 -2.58
C ARG A 71 7.20 -28.35 -2.79
N PRO A 72 6.09 -29.08 -2.97
CA PRO A 72 6.15 -30.54 -3.17
C PRO A 72 6.89 -30.94 -4.46
N ASP A 73 6.81 -30.14 -5.52
CA ASP A 73 7.52 -30.43 -6.78
C ASP A 73 9.03 -30.29 -6.62
N VAL A 74 9.47 -29.32 -5.81
CA VAL A 74 10.88 -29.10 -5.49
C VAL A 74 11.42 -30.22 -4.60
N GLU A 75 10.65 -30.64 -3.59
CA GLU A 75 11.05 -31.68 -2.65
C GLU A 75 11.09 -33.08 -3.30
N ASN A 76 10.17 -33.37 -4.23
CA ASN A 76 10.06 -34.69 -4.86
C ASN A 76 10.80 -34.81 -6.20
N ASN A 77 10.77 -33.78 -7.04
CA ASN A 77 11.29 -33.84 -8.42
C ASN A 77 12.53 -32.96 -8.63
N GLY A 78 12.89 -32.12 -7.65
CA GLY A 78 14.02 -31.19 -7.76
C GLY A 78 13.83 -30.07 -8.80
N ASP A 79 12.59 -29.81 -9.25
CA ASP A 79 12.32 -28.79 -10.24
C ASP A 79 12.33 -27.38 -9.61
N LEU A 80 13.34 -26.58 -9.98
CA LEU A 80 13.57 -25.24 -9.44
C LEU A 80 13.00 -24.12 -10.33
N THR A 81 12.45 -24.45 -11.51
CA THR A 81 11.99 -23.46 -12.49
C THR A 81 10.91 -22.55 -11.90
N ALA A 82 9.90 -23.13 -11.26
CA ALA A 82 8.82 -22.38 -10.63
C ALA A 82 9.27 -21.57 -9.39
N ILE A 83 10.37 -21.95 -8.73
CA ILE A 83 10.99 -21.11 -7.67
C ILE A 83 11.65 -19.87 -8.30
N ALA A 84 12.33 -20.01 -9.44
CA ALA A 84 12.97 -18.89 -10.12
C ALA A 84 11.93 -17.82 -10.54
N ASP A 85 10.79 -18.26 -11.07
CA ASP A 85 9.67 -17.38 -11.41
C ASP A 85 9.07 -16.71 -10.18
N LEU A 86 8.91 -17.45 -9.08
CA LEU A 86 8.42 -16.88 -7.82
C LEU A 86 9.36 -15.80 -7.27
N LEU A 87 10.68 -16.04 -7.33
CA LEU A 87 11.69 -15.08 -6.87
C LEU A 87 11.65 -13.80 -7.72
N SER A 88 11.58 -13.95 -9.05
CA SER A 88 11.44 -12.84 -10.00
C SER A 88 10.17 -12.03 -9.73
N LEU A 89 9.02 -12.70 -9.62
CA LEU A 89 7.77 -12.04 -9.27
C LEU A 89 7.89 -11.32 -7.92
N SER A 90 8.51 -11.94 -6.91
CA SER A 90 8.61 -11.40 -5.54
C SER A 90 9.44 -10.12 -5.47
N SER A 91 10.47 -10.03 -6.30
CA SER A 91 11.37 -8.88 -6.38
C SER A 91 10.64 -7.72 -7.07
N VAL A 92 9.97 -7.96 -8.21
CA VAL A 92 9.13 -6.99 -8.90
C VAL A 92 8.01 -6.47 -8.01
N TYR A 93 7.32 -7.37 -7.31
CA TYR A 93 6.26 -7.00 -6.38
C TYR A 93 6.77 -6.10 -5.25
N ARG A 94 7.95 -6.40 -4.71
CA ARG A 94 8.59 -5.58 -3.66
C ARG A 94 8.90 -4.18 -4.16
N ALA A 95 9.47 -4.05 -5.36
CA ALA A 95 9.73 -2.77 -5.99
C ALA A 95 8.42 -2.01 -6.24
N TYR A 96 7.45 -2.65 -6.91
CA TYR A 96 6.15 -2.08 -7.24
C TYR A 96 5.41 -1.55 -5.99
N SER A 97 5.37 -2.35 -4.92
CA SER A 97 4.75 -1.99 -3.64
C SER A 97 5.43 -0.80 -2.95
N ARG A 98 6.73 -0.56 -3.19
CA ARG A 98 7.43 0.65 -2.68
C ARG A 98 7.09 1.88 -3.52
N TRP A 99 7.14 1.77 -4.85
CA TRP A 99 6.82 2.89 -5.77
C TRP A 99 5.40 3.42 -5.58
N HIS A 100 4.44 2.53 -5.30
CA HIS A 100 3.03 2.90 -5.18
C HIS A 100 2.60 3.23 -3.75
N ARG A 101 3.54 3.27 -2.79
CA ARG A 101 3.29 3.61 -1.38
C ARG A 101 3.44 5.11 -1.16
N ASP A 102 2.55 5.89 -1.76
CA ASP A 102 2.52 7.32 -1.48
C ASP A 102 1.78 7.62 -0.16
N LEU A 103 2.54 7.60 0.94
CA LEU A 103 2.05 7.95 2.28
C LEU A 103 1.84 9.46 2.45
N SER A 104 2.34 10.30 1.53
CA SER A 104 2.21 11.75 1.61
C SER A 104 0.79 12.22 1.30
N THR A 105 0.14 11.59 0.32
CA THR A 105 -1.29 11.80 0.02
C THR A 105 -2.16 11.47 1.23
N ILE A 106 -1.89 10.36 1.92
CA ILE A 106 -2.61 9.96 3.15
C ILE A 106 -2.42 11.01 4.27
N ARG A 107 -1.21 11.55 4.44
CA ARG A 107 -0.93 12.62 5.40
C ARG A 107 -1.66 13.92 5.08
N GLY A 108 -1.73 14.30 3.81
CA GLY A 108 -2.44 15.50 3.37
C GLY A 108 -3.91 15.50 3.81
N TRP A 109 -4.58 14.34 3.70
CA TRP A 109 -5.98 14.18 4.10
C TRP A 109 -6.20 13.96 5.60
N ALA A 110 -5.23 13.36 6.31
CA ALA A 110 -5.27 13.20 7.76
C ALA A 110 -5.03 14.53 8.53
N GLY A 111 -4.62 15.58 7.84
CA GLY A 111 -4.32 16.90 8.38
C GLY A 111 -2.85 17.04 8.80
N SER A 112 -2.30 18.25 8.62
CA SER A 112 -0.91 18.64 8.94
C SER A 112 -0.50 18.48 10.42
N GLY A 113 -1.39 17.99 11.29
CA GLY A 113 -1.05 17.63 12.65
C GLY A 113 -0.24 16.34 12.67
N GLY A 114 1.08 16.47 12.69
CA GLY A 114 2.07 15.38 12.74
C GLY A 114 1.98 14.40 13.93
N GLY A 115 0.87 14.39 14.68
CA GLY A 115 0.64 13.53 15.84
C GLY A 115 -0.11 12.21 15.57
N SER A 116 -0.59 11.95 14.34
CA SER A 116 -1.45 10.77 14.05
C SER A 116 -0.70 9.43 13.98
N GLY A 117 0.58 9.35 14.40
CA GLY A 117 1.41 8.14 14.28
C GLY A 117 1.79 7.74 12.84
N LEU A 118 1.13 8.34 11.83
CA LEU A 118 1.40 8.16 10.39
C LEU A 118 2.76 8.74 9.95
N VAL A 119 3.34 9.66 10.75
CA VAL A 119 4.70 10.18 10.53
C VAL A 119 5.73 9.12 10.88
N GLY A 120 5.57 8.44 12.02
CA GLY A 120 6.44 7.34 12.45
C GLY A 120 6.44 6.17 11.45
N LEU A 121 5.26 5.79 10.94
CA LEU A 121 5.16 4.74 9.92
C LEU A 121 5.92 5.05 8.62
N ASN A 122 6.08 6.33 8.29
CA ASN A 122 6.79 6.76 7.09
C ASN A 122 8.28 6.90 7.32
N THR A 123 8.70 7.46 8.46
CA THR A 123 10.11 7.50 8.83
C THR A 123 10.68 6.10 8.98
N ASP A 124 9.92 5.16 9.54
CA ASP A 124 10.34 3.76 9.70
C ASP A 124 10.37 2.97 8.38
N ASP A 125 9.58 3.37 7.39
CA ASP A 125 9.59 2.78 6.05
C ASP A 125 10.68 3.40 5.14
N LEU A 126 10.97 4.70 5.28
CA LEU A 126 12.04 5.40 4.55
C LEU A 126 13.43 5.13 5.13
N ALA A 127 13.56 5.02 6.46
CA ALA A 127 14.83 4.80 7.13
C ALA A 127 15.36 3.37 6.96
N LYS A 128 14.51 2.43 6.52
CA LYS A 128 14.98 1.08 6.23
C LYS A 128 15.78 1.10 4.93
N PRO A 129 17.09 0.77 4.95
CA PRO A 129 17.83 0.55 3.72
C PRO A 129 17.09 -0.49 2.87
N PRO A 130 17.21 -0.46 1.53
CA PRO A 130 16.55 -1.43 0.67
C PRO A 130 17.09 -2.84 0.95
N VAL A 131 16.48 -3.52 1.93
CA VAL A 131 16.78 -4.90 2.27
C VAL A 131 16.30 -5.75 1.09
N GLY A 132 17.25 -6.20 0.26
CA GLY A 132 17.00 -6.93 -0.98
C GLY A 132 17.60 -6.31 -2.26
N GLY A 133 18.35 -5.20 -2.17
CA GLY A 133 18.94 -4.52 -3.32
C GLY A 133 18.12 -3.32 -3.77
N ASP A 134 18.76 -2.39 -4.48
CA ASP A 134 18.12 -1.16 -4.92
C ASP A 134 16.96 -1.44 -5.89
N ASN A 135 15.87 -0.66 -5.79
CA ASN A 135 14.69 -0.83 -6.64
C ASN A 135 15.00 -0.80 -8.13
N TRP A 136 15.98 0.02 -8.56
CA TRP A 136 16.41 0.10 -9.97
C TRP A 136 17.06 -1.21 -10.43
N MET A 137 17.91 -1.80 -9.58
CA MET A 137 18.56 -3.08 -9.80
C MET A 137 17.51 -4.20 -9.93
N ILE A 138 16.54 -4.24 -9.02
CA ILE A 138 15.52 -5.29 -8.97
C ILE A 138 14.66 -5.31 -10.24
N THR A 139 14.19 -4.15 -10.72
CA THR A 139 13.41 -4.10 -11.97
C THR A 139 14.22 -4.49 -13.20
N GLY A 140 15.53 -4.23 -13.21
CA GLY A 140 16.42 -4.57 -14.33
C GLY A 140 16.62 -6.07 -14.57
N HIS A 141 16.37 -6.91 -13.56
CA HIS A 141 16.45 -8.37 -13.70
C HIS A 141 15.24 -9.01 -14.41
N THR A 142 14.23 -8.21 -14.79
CA THR A 142 12.96 -8.70 -15.34
C THR A 142 12.69 -8.26 -16.79
N GLY A 143 13.69 -7.63 -17.43
CA GLY A 143 13.61 -7.13 -18.81
C GLY A 143 14.14 -8.12 -19.83
#